data_AF-A0A3M2FEJ8-F1
#
_entry.id   AF-A0A3M2FEJ8-F1
#
_cell.length_a   1.000
_cell.length_b   1.000
_cell.length_c   1.000
_cell.angle_alpha   90.00
_cell.angle_beta   90.00
_cell.angle_gamma   90.00
#
_symmetry.space_group_name_H-M   'P 1'
#
loop_
_entity.id
_entity.type
_entity.pdbx_description
1 polymer ?
#
loop_
_entity_poly.entity_id
_entity_poly.type
_entity_poly.pdbx_seq_one_letter_code
_entity_poly.pdbx_strand_id
1 'polypeptide(L)'
;MMHVAWLLLLTSVLLGGSGDARAEAWQELRISDIAISGNRYIEKETILDRIHLRKGMFFDRKAVSQDVKRIYRTGFFSDVRVEGHRRGNGVALEYRVKEYPLIAKVEISGNDEVTTKDLKLRLKLKPGQIFNPRNRQADINTIRKGYIKKGYYQVAVDISAKPAENGRVNVHIKIDEGVKTHIRRIRFIGNRAVDDATLRGRIASSEQSLATWITDRDIFDRKRVAADVQMIEQYYQNQGFLDARVESTSTRLSSDRQGFDISYSIHEGPRYTLGEIRLQGDLVPDRATLEREITLKQGDVYSLKALRETIMKLTETVGDEGYAYATVTPLFKRDLANRIVDITLDIDKGREVYVERIDIAGNASTNDYVIRRELRQDEGARYSATAVRRSKERLKRLPYIEDVRVAMPKGSSPHKAKMRVDVTEKKSGSV
;
A
#
# COMPACT_ATOMS: atom_id res chain seq x y z
N MET A 1 10.93 -5.38 29.15
CA MET A 1 11.34 -4.90 30.48
C MET A 1 12.55 -4.01 30.31
N MET A 2 12.38 -2.71 30.57
CA MET A 2 13.49 -1.76 30.65
C MET A 2 14.26 -2.06 31.93
N HIS A 3 15.48 -2.58 31.82
CA HIS A 3 16.39 -2.54 32.96
C HIS A 3 16.86 -1.09 33.12
N VAL A 4 16.50 -0.49 34.25
CA VAL A 4 16.93 0.84 34.66
C VAL A 4 18.46 0.83 34.75
N ALA A 5 19.10 1.78 34.08
CA ALA A 5 20.54 1.96 34.10
C ALA A 5 20.99 2.32 35.53
N TRP A 6 21.75 1.42 36.16
CA TRP A 6 22.40 1.70 37.45
C TRP A 6 23.78 2.29 37.17
N LEU A 7 23.98 3.52 37.64
CA LEU A 7 25.32 4.09 37.80
C LEU A 7 25.89 3.49 39.10
N LEU A 8 26.82 2.54 38.98
CA LEU A 8 27.52 1.97 40.15
C LEU A 8 28.74 2.86 40.46
N LEU A 9 28.67 3.59 41.56
CA LEU A 9 29.80 4.32 42.12
C LEU A 9 30.41 3.47 43.23
N LEU A 10 31.51 2.77 42.93
CA LEU A 10 32.32 2.13 43.96
C LEU A 10 33.09 3.21 44.71
N THR A 11 32.67 3.48 45.95
CA THR A 11 33.41 4.29 46.91
C THR A 11 33.83 3.40 48.07
N SER A 12 35.13 3.23 48.28
CA SER A 12 35.65 2.71 49.55
C SER A 12 35.38 3.77 50.63
N VAL A 13 34.57 3.39 51.63
CA VAL A 13 34.16 4.26 52.73
C VAL A 13 35.23 4.30 53.81
N LEU A 14 35.58 5.51 54.26
CA LEU A 14 35.87 5.81 55.67
C LEU A 14 35.14 7.11 56.03
N LEU A 15 34.17 6.96 56.95
CA LEU A 15 33.47 7.94 57.81
C LEU A 15 32.56 9.05 57.21
N GLY A 16 31.27 8.96 57.60
CA GLY A 16 30.39 10.05 58.07
C GLY A 16 30.13 11.27 57.17
N GLY A 17 28.97 11.33 56.50
CA GLY A 17 28.48 12.57 55.88
C GLY A 17 27.23 12.41 55.03
N SER A 18 26.21 13.21 55.37
CA SER A 18 24.89 13.47 54.75
C SER A 18 24.76 13.20 53.24
N GLY A 19 23.68 12.51 52.85
CA GLY A 19 23.38 12.08 51.48
C GLY A 19 23.10 13.20 50.48
N ASP A 20 22.69 14.39 50.93
CA ASP A 20 22.33 15.49 50.03
C ASP A 20 23.54 16.33 49.57
N ALA A 21 24.51 16.60 50.46
CA ALA A 21 25.76 17.28 50.10
C ALA A 21 26.64 16.48 49.11
N ARG A 22 26.45 15.16 49.06
CA ARG A 22 27.19 14.26 48.16
C ARG A 22 26.72 14.32 46.71
N ALA A 23 25.51 14.82 46.43
CA ALA A 23 25.00 14.99 45.07
C ALA A 23 25.43 16.34 44.45
N GLU A 24 25.53 17.39 45.27
CA GLU A 24 25.99 18.73 44.85
C GLU A 24 27.48 18.75 44.51
N ALA A 25 28.30 17.99 45.23
CA ALA A 25 29.75 17.92 45.02
C ALA A 25 30.22 17.38 43.65
N TRP A 26 29.33 16.82 42.83
CA TRP A 26 29.66 16.35 41.47
C TRP A 26 29.29 17.35 40.38
N GLN A 27 28.36 18.29 40.61
CA GLN A 27 27.90 19.21 39.57
C GLN A 27 28.96 20.27 39.21
N GLU A 28 29.87 20.57 40.13
CA GLU A 28 31.00 21.47 39.88
C GLU A 28 32.20 20.77 39.23
N LEU A 29 32.20 19.43 39.15
CA LEU A 29 33.30 18.68 38.58
C LEU A 29 33.25 18.76 37.05
N ARG A 30 34.40 19.04 36.45
CA ARG A 30 34.56 18.97 35.00
C ARG A 30 34.92 17.56 34.56
N ILE A 31 34.44 17.17 33.39
CA ILE A 31 34.78 15.88 32.78
C ILE A 31 36.24 15.93 32.36
N SER A 32 37.07 15.11 33.02
CA SER A 32 38.51 15.06 32.76
C SER A 32 38.84 14.15 31.57
N ASP A 33 38.05 13.10 31.35
CA ASP A 33 38.26 12.12 30.28
C ASP A 33 36.96 11.34 29.98
N ILE A 34 36.85 10.83 28.74
CA ILE A 34 35.75 9.95 28.32
C ILE A 34 36.36 8.74 27.59
N ALA A 35 36.18 7.56 28.16
CA ALA A 35 36.63 6.30 27.61
C ALA A 35 35.45 5.41 27.21
N ILE A 36 35.67 4.54 26.22
CA ILE A 36 34.73 3.49 25.82
C ILE A 36 35.41 2.14 25.92
N SER A 37 34.69 1.17 26.49
CA SER A 37 35.13 -0.22 26.61
C SER A 37 33.99 -1.19 26.31
N GLY A 38 34.35 -2.42 25.95
CA GLY A 38 33.39 -3.50 25.62
C GLY A 38 32.87 -3.51 24.17
N ASN A 39 33.24 -2.51 23.36
CA ASN A 39 33.03 -2.54 21.91
C ASN A 39 34.05 -3.47 21.24
N ARG A 40 33.62 -4.15 20.16
CA ARG A 40 34.43 -5.11 19.40
C ARG A 40 34.34 -4.87 17.91
N TYR A 41 33.12 -4.79 17.37
CA TYR A 41 32.87 -4.56 15.94
C TYR A 41 32.57 -3.10 15.62
N ILE A 42 32.05 -2.35 16.59
CA ILE A 42 31.78 -0.93 16.42
C ILE A 42 33.01 -0.13 16.86
N GLU A 43 33.47 0.78 16.01
CA GLU A 43 34.60 1.65 16.33
C GLU A 43 34.29 2.59 17.50
N LYS A 44 35.30 2.92 18.30
CA LYS A 44 35.13 3.77 19.49
C LYS A 44 34.64 5.17 19.09
N GLU A 45 35.21 5.72 18.02
CA GLU A 45 34.88 7.03 17.45
C GLU A 45 33.40 7.11 17.08
N THR A 46 32.86 6.05 16.47
CA THR A 46 31.42 5.96 16.13
C THR A 46 30.52 6.07 17.36
N ILE A 47 30.98 5.60 18.53
CA ILE A 47 30.24 5.69 19.79
C ILE A 47 30.44 7.09 20.40
N LEU A 48 31.65 7.63 20.39
CA LEU A 48 31.96 9.00 20.86
C LEU A 48 31.13 10.05 20.13
N ASP A 49 30.92 9.90 18.82
CA ASP A 49 30.11 10.80 18.00
C ASP A 49 28.64 10.85 18.43
N ARG A 50 28.14 9.82 19.13
CA ARG A 50 26.77 9.76 19.66
C ARG A 50 26.64 10.31 21.08
N ILE A 51 27.77 10.47 21.76
CA ILE A 51 27.85 11.12 23.07
C ILE A 51 27.85 12.63 22.82
N HIS A 52 27.18 13.41 23.65
CA HIS A 52 27.16 14.87 23.63
C HIS A 52 28.17 15.44 24.63
N LEU A 53 28.35 14.79 25.78
CA LEU A 53 29.36 15.16 26.74
C LEU A 53 30.76 15.12 26.12
N ARG A 54 31.60 16.10 26.46
CA ARG A 54 32.99 16.23 26.01
C ARG A 54 33.88 16.54 27.21
N LYS A 55 35.16 16.21 27.06
CA LYS A 55 36.20 16.62 28.01
C LYS A 55 36.15 18.15 28.20
N GLY A 56 36.21 18.59 29.46
CA GLY A 56 36.13 20.00 29.86
C GLY A 56 34.73 20.52 30.20
N MET A 57 33.65 19.81 29.81
CA MET A 57 32.29 20.17 30.19
C MET A 57 32.01 19.89 31.67
N PHE A 58 31.04 20.59 32.26
CA PHE A 58 30.53 20.25 33.59
C PHE A 58 29.84 18.89 33.58
N PHE A 59 30.04 18.13 34.65
CA PHE A 59 29.37 16.86 34.82
C PHE A 59 27.88 17.07 35.09
N ASP A 60 27.05 16.53 34.21
CA ASP A 60 25.61 16.51 34.36
C ASP A 60 25.08 15.08 34.20
N ARG A 61 24.47 14.56 35.28
CA ARG A 61 23.85 13.24 35.31
C ARG A 61 22.70 13.11 34.29
N LYS A 62 21.95 14.19 34.02
CA LYS A 62 20.89 14.19 33.01
C LYS A 62 21.50 14.04 31.61
N ALA A 63 22.57 14.79 31.31
CA ALA A 63 23.31 14.64 30.07
C ALA A 63 23.88 13.23 29.88
N VAL A 64 24.46 12.61 30.93
CA VAL A 64 24.92 11.21 30.91
C VAL A 64 23.76 10.26 30.55
N SER A 65 22.60 10.41 31.19
CA SER A 65 21.44 9.57 30.89
C SER A 65 20.96 9.74 29.44
N GLN A 66 21.02 10.96 28.90
CA GLN A 66 20.70 11.23 27.50
C GLN A 66 21.71 10.60 26.54
N ASP A 67 23.00 10.61 26.88
CA ASP A 67 24.05 9.94 26.10
C ASP A 67 23.85 8.44 26.05
N VAL A 68 23.56 7.80 27.19
CA VAL A 68 23.18 6.39 27.24
C VAL A 68 21.99 6.11 26.33
N LYS A 69 20.94 6.94 26.37
CA LYS A 69 19.78 6.81 25.48
C LYS A 69 20.15 6.97 24.00
N ARG A 70 21.05 7.92 23.66
CA ARG A 70 21.54 8.11 22.29
C ARG A 70 22.29 6.88 21.79
N ILE A 71 23.19 6.32 22.61
CA ILE A 71 23.92 5.08 22.31
C ILE A 71 22.94 3.92 22.12
N TYR A 72 21.97 3.71 23.01
CA TYR A 72 20.96 2.65 22.82
C TYR A 72 20.13 2.83 21.54
N ARG A 73 19.79 4.08 21.17
CA ARG A 73 18.99 4.36 19.96
C ARG A 73 19.68 3.97 18.66
N THR A 74 21.02 3.85 18.66
CA THR A 74 21.79 3.30 17.54
C THR A 74 21.36 1.87 17.20
N GLY A 75 20.92 1.10 18.20
CA GLY A 75 20.50 -0.29 18.04
C GLY A 75 21.65 -1.28 17.93
N PHE A 76 22.90 -0.87 18.22
CA PHE A 76 24.08 -1.74 18.18
C PHE A 76 24.34 -2.46 19.51
N PHE A 77 23.81 -1.96 20.62
CA PHE A 77 24.17 -2.42 21.96
C PHE A 77 22.98 -2.99 22.72
N SER A 78 23.19 -4.15 23.33
CA SER A 78 22.28 -4.83 24.25
C SER A 78 22.32 -4.27 25.67
N ASP A 79 23.48 -3.75 26.08
CA ASP A 79 23.70 -3.12 27.38
C ASP A 79 24.64 -1.92 27.23
N VAL A 80 24.37 -0.83 27.96
CA VAL A 80 25.21 0.38 28.01
C VAL A 80 25.22 0.86 29.45
N ARG A 81 26.40 0.85 30.07
CA ARG A 81 26.63 1.33 31.44
C ARG A 81 27.65 2.44 31.42
N VAL A 82 27.54 3.33 32.40
CA VAL A 82 28.50 4.43 32.59
C VAL A 82 29.00 4.36 34.01
N GLU A 83 30.31 4.37 34.15
CA GLU A 83 31.00 4.46 35.43
C GLU A 83 31.77 5.77 35.50
N GLY A 84 31.71 6.42 36.65
CA GLY A 84 32.39 7.68 36.91
C GLY A 84 33.47 7.48 37.96
N HIS A 85 34.72 7.82 37.63
CA HIS A 85 35.84 7.76 38.56
C HIS A 85 36.34 9.17 38.84
N ARG A 86 36.32 9.60 40.10
CA ARG A 86 36.86 10.91 40.48
C ARG A 86 38.37 10.93 40.24
N ARG A 87 38.87 11.98 39.57
CA ARG A 87 40.29 12.23 39.33
C ARG A 87 40.61 13.68 39.68
N GLY A 88 41.22 13.91 40.84
CA GLY A 88 41.47 15.27 41.35
C GLY A 88 40.18 16.09 41.45
N ASN A 89 40.15 17.25 40.77
CA ASN A 89 39.00 18.16 40.70
C ASN A 89 38.06 17.88 39.50
N GLY A 90 38.15 16.69 38.89
CA GLY A 90 37.30 16.28 37.77
C GLY A 90 36.79 14.85 37.89
N VAL A 91 36.01 14.43 36.89
CA VAL A 91 35.46 13.07 36.76
C VAL A 91 35.83 12.46 35.41
N ALA A 92 36.38 11.25 35.43
CA ALA A 92 36.58 10.44 34.24
C ALA A 92 35.37 9.53 34.03
N LEU A 93 34.77 9.55 32.84
CA LEU A 93 33.62 8.71 32.50
C LEU A 93 34.06 7.53 31.63
N GLU A 94 33.69 6.33 32.02
CA GLU A 94 33.87 5.12 31.23
C GLU A 94 32.51 4.57 30.78
N TYR A 95 32.26 4.58 29.48
CA TYR A 95 31.08 3.97 28.86
C TYR A 95 31.40 2.50 28.53
N ARG A 96 30.90 1.57 29.35
CA ARG A 96 30.98 0.12 29.08
C ARG A 96 29.79 -0.29 28.23
N VAL A 97 30.03 -0.81 27.03
CA VAL A 97 28.97 -1.27 26.11
C VAL A 97 29.04 -2.78 25.91
N LYS A 98 27.88 -3.40 25.68
CA LYS A 98 27.78 -4.79 25.23
C LYS A 98 27.06 -4.83 23.89
N GLU A 99 27.80 -5.05 22.82
CA GLU A 99 27.26 -5.16 21.46
C GLU A 99 26.24 -6.30 21.34
N TYR A 100 25.25 -6.10 20.48
CA TYR A 100 24.43 -7.20 19.99
C TYR A 100 25.29 -8.10 19.09
N PRO A 101 25.08 -9.43 19.12
CA PRO A 101 25.90 -10.35 18.35
C PRO A 101 25.63 -10.19 16.84
N LEU A 102 26.66 -10.45 16.04
CA LEU A 102 26.53 -10.57 14.59
C LEU A 102 25.95 -11.93 14.21
N ILE A 103 25.18 -11.96 13.14
CA ILE A 103 24.55 -13.16 12.60
C ILE A 103 25.58 -13.90 11.75
N ALA A 104 25.89 -15.14 12.10
CA ALA A 104 26.72 -16.03 11.29
C ALA A 104 25.91 -16.67 10.16
N LYS A 105 24.74 -17.21 10.49
CA LYS A 105 23.85 -17.90 9.54
C LYS A 105 22.39 -17.62 9.87
N VAL A 106 21.54 -17.66 8.85
CA VAL A 106 20.07 -17.61 8.99
C VAL A 106 19.47 -18.87 8.36
N GLU A 107 18.74 -19.62 9.16
CA GLU A 107 17.99 -20.81 8.76
C GLU A 107 16.51 -20.54 8.92
N ILE A 108 15.73 -20.91 7.90
CA ILE A 108 14.28 -20.74 7.88
C ILE A 108 13.67 -22.12 7.70
N SER A 109 12.63 -22.43 8.49
CA SER A 109 11.89 -23.69 8.42
C SER A 109 10.38 -23.46 8.58
N GLY A 110 9.60 -24.40 8.06
CA GLY A 110 8.13 -24.33 8.05
C GLY A 110 7.59 -23.26 7.09
N ASN A 111 8.27 -23.05 5.97
CA ASN A 111 7.92 -22.05 4.95
C ASN A 111 7.59 -22.71 3.60
N ASP A 112 6.65 -23.64 3.59
CA ASP A 112 6.31 -24.43 2.41
C ASP A 112 5.62 -23.57 1.33
N GLU A 113 4.82 -22.58 1.73
CA GLU A 113 4.03 -21.73 0.84
C GLU A 113 4.79 -20.49 0.33
N VAL A 114 5.90 -20.13 0.97
CA VAL A 114 6.74 -18.99 0.56
C VAL A 114 8.18 -19.42 0.46
N THR A 115 8.76 -19.29 -0.74
CA THR A 115 10.13 -19.74 -0.97
C THR A 115 11.13 -19.04 -0.05
N THR A 116 12.10 -19.80 0.45
CA THR A 116 13.17 -19.29 1.31
C THR A 116 13.94 -18.14 0.65
N LYS A 117 14.06 -18.16 -0.69
CA LYS A 117 14.69 -17.10 -1.49
C LYS A 117 13.92 -15.78 -1.38
N ASP A 118 12.60 -15.83 -1.53
CA ASP A 118 11.75 -14.63 -1.45
C ASP A 118 11.73 -14.04 -0.04
N LEU A 119 11.71 -14.88 0.99
CA LEU A 119 11.83 -14.44 2.37
C LEU A 119 13.18 -13.74 2.58
N LYS A 120 14.31 -14.42 2.29
CA LYS A 120 15.66 -13.87 2.49
C LYS A 120 15.89 -12.53 1.79
N LEU A 121 15.26 -12.29 0.64
CA LEU A 121 15.37 -11.01 -0.07
C LEU A 121 14.78 -9.84 0.75
N ARG A 122 13.71 -10.09 1.49
CA ARG A 122 12.90 -9.09 2.21
C ARG A 122 13.28 -8.91 3.68
N LEU A 123 13.93 -9.90 4.30
CA LEU A 123 14.34 -9.86 5.71
C LEU A 123 15.53 -8.92 5.95
N LYS A 124 15.59 -8.33 7.14
CA LYS A 124 16.73 -7.53 7.62
C LYS A 124 17.80 -8.40 8.29
N LEU A 125 17.39 -9.48 8.95
CA LEU A 125 18.28 -10.45 9.56
C LEU A 125 18.96 -11.26 8.44
N LYS A 126 20.23 -10.97 8.20
CA LYS A 126 21.08 -11.62 7.20
C LYS A 126 22.45 -11.92 7.81
N PRO A 127 23.21 -12.90 7.27
CA PRO A 127 24.60 -13.10 7.65
C PRO A 127 25.40 -11.78 7.60
N GLY A 128 26.20 -11.53 8.63
CA GLY A 128 26.98 -10.30 8.81
C GLY A 128 26.21 -9.13 9.44
N GLN A 129 24.87 -9.20 9.57
CA GLN A 129 24.07 -8.16 10.21
C GLN A 129 23.96 -8.35 11.72
N ILE A 130 23.56 -7.30 12.44
CA ILE A 130 23.36 -7.32 13.89
C ILE A 130 22.03 -7.98 14.25
N PHE A 131 22.06 -8.94 15.18
CA PHE A 131 20.86 -9.53 15.76
C PHE A 131 20.34 -8.68 16.94
N ASN A 132 19.41 -7.79 16.67
CA ASN A 132 18.77 -6.95 17.68
C ASN A 132 17.23 -7.11 17.70
N PRO A 133 16.54 -6.71 18.80
CA PRO A 133 15.10 -6.84 18.93
C PRO A 133 14.30 -6.06 17.86
N ARG A 134 14.84 -4.93 17.39
CA ARG A 134 14.18 -4.08 16.38
C ARG A 134 14.10 -4.82 15.03
N ASN A 135 15.21 -5.38 14.57
CA ASN A 135 15.29 -6.15 13.33
C ASN A 135 14.47 -7.43 13.44
N ARG A 136 14.56 -8.13 14.59
CA ARG A 136 13.71 -9.30 14.88
C ARG A 136 12.22 -9.00 14.73
N GLN A 137 11.73 -7.92 15.35
CA GLN A 137 10.32 -7.55 15.26
C GLN A 137 9.92 -7.08 13.85
N ALA A 138 10.80 -6.35 13.17
CA ALA A 138 10.57 -5.92 11.79
C ALA A 138 10.43 -7.11 10.83
N ASP A 139 11.23 -8.15 11.03
CA ASP A 139 11.22 -9.36 10.21
C ASP A 139 10.00 -10.25 10.51
N ILE A 140 9.64 -10.43 11.80
CA ILE A 140 8.38 -11.08 12.19
C ILE A 140 7.20 -10.40 11.49
N ASN A 141 7.15 -9.06 11.50
CA ASN A 141 6.09 -8.30 10.85
C ASN A 141 6.13 -8.43 9.33
N THR A 142 7.32 -8.47 8.72
CA THR A 142 7.49 -8.63 7.27
C THR A 142 7.01 -10.00 6.80
N ILE A 143 7.40 -11.07 7.50
CA ILE A 143 6.96 -12.43 7.25
C ILE A 143 5.44 -12.52 7.39
N ARG A 144 4.90 -12.13 8.55
CA ARG A 144 3.46 -12.15 8.82
C ARG A 144 2.66 -11.39 7.76
N LYS A 145 3.09 -10.19 7.36
CA LYS A 145 2.43 -9.42 6.29
C LYS A 145 2.48 -10.13 4.94
N GLY A 146 3.55 -10.85 4.63
CA GLY A 146 3.67 -11.66 3.41
C GLY A 146 2.65 -12.80 3.36
N TYR A 147 2.52 -13.53 4.47
CA TYR A 147 1.58 -14.64 4.62
C TYR A 147 0.12 -14.18 4.67
N ILE A 148 -0.18 -13.09 5.38
CA ILE A 148 -1.53 -12.49 5.40
C ILE A 148 -2.00 -12.11 4.00
N LYS A 149 -1.12 -11.59 3.14
CA LYS A 149 -1.45 -11.27 1.74
C LYS A 149 -1.79 -12.50 0.90
N LYS A 150 -1.36 -13.68 1.32
CA LYS A 150 -1.67 -14.98 0.69
C LYS A 150 -2.86 -15.69 1.35
N GLY A 151 -3.50 -15.08 2.36
CA GLY A 151 -4.64 -15.65 3.06
C GLY A 151 -4.31 -16.39 4.36
N TYR A 152 -3.04 -16.42 4.80
CA TYR A 152 -2.63 -17.11 6.03
C TYR A 152 -2.65 -16.15 7.23
N TYR A 153 -3.79 -16.02 7.91
CA TYR A 153 -3.95 -15.12 9.06
C TYR A 153 -3.55 -15.77 10.39
N GLN A 154 -3.45 -17.10 10.43
CA GLN A 154 -3.03 -17.85 11.61
C GLN A 154 -1.50 -17.94 11.75
N VAL A 155 -0.74 -17.36 10.81
CA VAL A 155 0.72 -17.46 10.76
C VAL A 155 1.39 -17.04 12.08
N ALA A 156 2.17 -17.96 12.64
CA ALA A 156 3.03 -17.70 13.79
C ALA A 156 4.50 -17.75 13.36
N VAL A 157 5.31 -16.84 13.91
CA VAL A 157 6.72 -16.73 13.57
C VAL A 157 7.51 -16.65 14.86
N ASP A 158 8.37 -17.63 15.08
CA ASP A 158 9.38 -17.61 16.12
C ASP A 158 10.75 -17.36 15.51
N ILE A 159 11.47 -16.38 16.05
CA ILE A 159 12.86 -16.13 15.70
C ILE A 159 13.69 -16.33 16.96
N SER A 160 14.53 -17.36 16.96
CA SER A 160 15.46 -17.67 18.04
C SER A 160 16.91 -17.56 17.56
N ALA A 161 17.84 -17.38 18.50
CA ALA A 161 19.26 -17.28 18.22
C ALA A 161 20.02 -18.26 19.11
N LYS A 162 20.88 -19.09 18.51
CA LYS A 162 21.80 -19.98 19.22
C LYS A 162 23.22 -19.44 19.12
N PRO A 163 24.03 -19.52 20.18
CA PRO A 163 25.44 -19.14 20.12
C PRO A 163 26.18 -19.89 19.00
N ALA A 164 27.09 -19.18 18.34
CA ALA A 164 28.02 -19.71 17.35
C ALA A 164 29.45 -19.28 17.69
N GLU A 165 30.42 -19.71 16.89
CA GLU A 165 31.82 -19.35 17.06
C GLU A 165 32.05 -17.83 17.03
N ASN A 166 33.12 -17.38 17.69
CA ASN A 166 33.57 -16.00 17.71
C ASN A 166 32.57 -14.99 18.31
N GLY A 167 31.61 -15.43 19.12
CA GLY A 167 30.60 -14.56 19.73
C GLY A 167 29.49 -14.13 18.77
N ARG A 168 29.36 -14.84 17.64
CA ARG A 168 28.25 -14.69 16.69
C ARG A 168 27.06 -15.56 17.10
N VAL A 169 25.95 -15.43 16.39
CA VAL A 169 24.76 -16.27 16.57
C VAL A 169 24.26 -16.86 15.26
N ASN A 170 23.76 -18.10 15.33
CA ASN A 170 22.95 -18.70 14.29
C ASN A 170 21.48 -18.40 14.58
N VAL A 171 20.81 -17.74 13.63
CA VAL A 171 19.41 -17.35 13.75
C VAL A 171 18.54 -18.42 13.10
N HIS A 172 17.58 -18.95 13.87
CA HIS A 172 16.58 -19.88 13.38
C HIS A 172 15.22 -19.19 13.36
N ILE A 173 14.62 -19.12 12.18
CA ILE A 173 13.28 -18.58 11.95
C ILE A 173 12.36 -19.78 11.71
N LYS A 174 11.54 -20.11 12.69
CA LYS A 174 10.50 -21.13 12.57
C LYS A 174 9.18 -20.45 12.23
N ILE A 175 8.62 -20.80 11.08
CA ILE A 175 7.31 -20.33 10.63
C ILE A 175 6.33 -21.48 10.83
N ASP A 176 5.20 -21.17 11.43
CA ASP A 176 4.00 -21.99 11.38
C ASP A 176 3.02 -21.24 10.49
N GLU A 177 2.84 -21.71 9.26
CA GLU A 177 2.02 -21.03 8.25
C GLU A 177 0.54 -21.06 8.65
N GLY A 178 0.13 -22.10 9.38
CA GLY A 178 -1.27 -22.44 9.59
C GLY A 178 -1.99 -22.77 8.27
N VAL A 179 -3.31 -22.68 8.29
CA VAL A 179 -4.15 -22.88 7.10
C VAL A 179 -4.60 -21.55 6.51
N LYS A 180 -4.94 -21.56 5.21
CA LYS A 180 -5.63 -20.42 4.59
C LYS A 180 -6.92 -20.14 5.34
N THR A 181 -7.17 -18.87 5.63
CA THR A 181 -8.35 -18.44 6.39
C THR A 181 -9.47 -18.14 5.40
N HIS A 182 -10.53 -18.96 5.46
CA HIS A 182 -11.66 -18.86 4.55
C HIS A 182 -12.72 -17.87 5.06
N ILE A 183 -13.60 -17.45 4.17
CA ILE A 183 -14.78 -16.63 4.44
C ILE A 183 -15.89 -17.59 4.86
N ARG A 184 -16.23 -17.54 6.14
CA ARG A 184 -17.23 -18.43 6.72
C ARG A 184 -18.64 -17.97 6.40
N ARG A 185 -18.88 -16.66 6.47
CA ARG A 185 -20.21 -16.08 6.25
C ARG A 185 -20.10 -14.66 5.71
N ILE A 186 -20.97 -14.33 4.77
CA ILE A 186 -21.17 -12.97 4.25
C ILE A 186 -22.58 -12.54 4.64
N ARG A 187 -22.69 -11.37 5.26
CA ARG A 187 -23.96 -10.76 5.64
C ARG A 187 -24.12 -9.41 4.98
N PHE A 188 -25.32 -9.16 4.47
CA PHE A 188 -25.75 -7.86 4.02
C PHE A 188 -26.73 -7.30 5.07
N ILE A 189 -26.54 -6.05 5.45
CA ILE A 189 -27.33 -5.40 6.50
C ILE A 189 -27.87 -4.10 5.92
N GLY A 190 -29.17 -3.88 6.02
CA GLY A 190 -29.82 -2.67 5.51
C GLY A 190 -30.35 -2.79 4.08
N ASN A 191 -30.07 -3.91 3.40
CA ASN A 191 -30.73 -4.25 2.14
C ASN A 191 -32.19 -4.68 2.40
N ARG A 192 -33.12 -4.06 1.68
CA ARG A 192 -34.57 -4.29 1.75
C ARG A 192 -35.16 -4.46 0.35
N ALA A 193 -34.67 -3.68 -0.62
CA ALA A 193 -35.13 -3.76 -2.01
C ALA A 193 -34.46 -4.90 -2.79
N VAL A 194 -33.28 -5.35 -2.36
CA VAL A 194 -32.53 -6.45 -2.98
C VAL A 194 -32.24 -7.52 -1.92
N ASP A 195 -32.46 -8.78 -2.27
CA ASP A 195 -32.21 -9.91 -1.37
C ASP A 195 -30.73 -10.31 -1.31
N ASP A 196 -30.38 -10.99 -0.21
CA ASP A 196 -29.01 -11.44 0.05
C ASP A 196 -28.47 -12.37 -1.04
N ALA A 197 -29.33 -13.22 -1.62
CA ALA A 197 -28.92 -14.19 -2.64
C ALA A 197 -28.47 -13.47 -3.93
N THR A 198 -29.22 -12.44 -4.35
CA THR A 198 -28.84 -11.62 -5.51
C THR A 198 -27.53 -10.91 -5.24
N LEU A 199 -27.35 -10.24 -4.09
CA LEU A 199 -26.10 -9.54 -3.78
C LEU A 199 -24.91 -10.50 -3.72
N ARG A 200 -25.09 -11.68 -3.12
CA ARG A 200 -24.07 -12.74 -3.06
C ARG A 200 -23.64 -13.21 -4.46
N GLY A 201 -24.57 -13.27 -5.41
CA GLY A 201 -24.27 -13.59 -6.81
C GLY A 201 -23.56 -12.48 -7.61
N ARG A 202 -23.51 -11.24 -7.09
CA ARG A 202 -22.89 -10.09 -7.77
C ARG A 202 -21.49 -9.76 -7.28
N ILE A 203 -21.10 -10.22 -6.10
CA ILE A 203 -19.77 -9.96 -5.53
C ILE A 203 -18.75 -11.00 -5.97
N ALA A 204 -17.46 -10.68 -5.84
CA ALA A 204 -16.35 -11.56 -6.16
C ALA A 204 -16.09 -12.58 -5.04
N SER A 205 -16.24 -12.19 -3.77
CA SER A 205 -16.09 -13.12 -2.64
C SER A 205 -17.23 -14.11 -2.53
N SER A 206 -16.94 -15.31 -2.05
CA SER A 206 -17.95 -16.34 -1.76
C SER A 206 -17.77 -16.90 -0.35
N GLU A 207 -18.86 -17.43 0.21
CA GLU A 207 -18.78 -18.23 1.44
C GLU A 207 -18.19 -19.61 1.12
N GLN A 208 -17.53 -20.22 2.10
CA GLN A 208 -17.03 -21.58 2.00
C GLN A 208 -18.22 -22.55 1.75
N SER A 209 -18.10 -23.39 0.73
CA SER A 209 -19.13 -24.37 0.34
C SER A 209 -18.47 -25.70 -0.05
N LEU A 210 -19.21 -26.81 0.00
CA LEU A 210 -18.69 -28.13 -0.35
C LEU A 210 -18.20 -28.23 -1.82
N ALA A 211 -18.59 -27.28 -2.68
CA ALA A 211 -18.18 -27.21 -4.09
C ALA A 211 -16.97 -26.30 -4.39
N THR A 212 -16.28 -25.72 -3.38
CA THR A 212 -15.22 -24.71 -3.59
C THR A 212 -13.84 -25.24 -4.02
N TRP A 213 -13.68 -26.55 -4.26
CA TRP A 213 -12.40 -27.17 -4.66
C TRP A 213 -11.80 -26.66 -5.98
N ILE A 214 -12.54 -25.85 -6.75
CA ILE A 214 -12.11 -25.31 -8.05
C ILE A 214 -11.71 -23.82 -7.97
N THR A 215 -12.08 -23.07 -6.91
CA THR A 215 -11.91 -21.61 -6.89
C THR A 215 -11.44 -21.02 -5.57
N ASP A 216 -10.49 -20.10 -5.61
CA ASP A 216 -9.95 -19.35 -4.46
C ASP A 216 -10.83 -18.19 -3.95
N ARG A 217 -12.13 -18.19 -4.29
CA ARG A 217 -13.07 -17.07 -4.03
C ARG A 217 -13.49 -16.98 -2.56
N ASP A 218 -13.38 -18.08 -1.85
CA ASP A 218 -13.69 -18.21 -0.43
C ASP A 218 -12.48 -17.90 0.48
N ILE A 219 -11.27 -17.74 -0.04
CA ILE A 219 -10.11 -17.29 0.75
C ILE A 219 -10.25 -15.80 1.06
N PHE A 220 -10.10 -15.40 2.33
CA PHE A 220 -10.22 -13.99 2.70
C PHE A 220 -9.10 -13.13 2.11
N ASP A 221 -9.46 -12.18 1.26
CA ASP A 221 -8.56 -11.19 0.69
C ASP A 221 -9.15 -9.77 0.81
N ARG A 222 -8.39 -8.85 1.41
CA ARG A 222 -8.85 -7.48 1.67
C ARG A 222 -9.12 -6.68 0.39
N LYS A 223 -8.39 -6.93 -0.69
CA LYS A 223 -8.63 -6.25 -1.97
C LYS A 223 -9.91 -6.76 -2.61
N ARG A 224 -10.20 -8.07 -2.49
CA ARG A 224 -11.46 -8.64 -2.96
C ARG A 224 -12.65 -8.06 -2.19
N VAL A 225 -12.57 -7.98 -0.86
CA VAL A 225 -13.60 -7.33 -0.05
C VAL A 225 -13.85 -5.87 -0.49
N ALA A 226 -12.80 -5.12 -0.81
CA ALA A 226 -12.95 -3.75 -1.33
C ALA A 226 -13.57 -3.72 -2.74
N ALA A 227 -13.26 -4.69 -3.59
CA ALA A 227 -13.91 -4.83 -4.90
C ALA A 227 -15.39 -5.20 -4.76
N ASP A 228 -15.75 -6.06 -3.81
CA ASP A 228 -17.14 -6.43 -3.53
C ASP A 228 -17.99 -5.21 -3.16
N VAL A 229 -17.46 -4.29 -2.35
CA VAL A 229 -18.12 -3.01 -2.02
C VAL A 229 -18.49 -2.26 -3.30
N GLN A 230 -17.54 -2.11 -4.21
CA GLN A 230 -17.78 -1.42 -5.49
C GLN A 230 -18.80 -2.16 -6.37
N MET A 231 -18.79 -3.50 -6.36
CA MET A 231 -19.76 -4.31 -7.10
C MET A 231 -21.17 -4.17 -6.54
N ILE A 232 -21.33 -4.12 -5.21
CA ILE A 232 -22.62 -3.90 -4.54
C ILE A 232 -23.15 -2.51 -4.92
N GLU A 233 -22.37 -1.45 -4.74
CA GLU A 233 -22.78 -0.07 -5.06
C GLU A 233 -23.18 0.07 -6.52
N GLN A 234 -22.37 -0.46 -7.45
CA GLN A 234 -22.68 -0.44 -8.88
C GLN A 234 -23.95 -1.21 -9.20
N TYR A 235 -24.19 -2.36 -8.55
CA TYR A 235 -25.41 -3.12 -8.77
C TYR A 235 -26.65 -2.30 -8.41
N TYR A 236 -26.67 -1.68 -7.22
CA TYR A 236 -27.77 -0.82 -6.80
C TYR A 236 -27.94 0.41 -7.71
N GLN A 237 -26.86 1.08 -8.08
CA GLN A 237 -26.90 2.23 -8.99
C GLN A 237 -27.41 1.84 -10.39
N ASN A 238 -27.19 0.59 -10.83
CA ASN A 238 -27.78 0.06 -12.06
C ASN A 238 -29.27 -0.29 -11.93
N GLN A 239 -29.80 -0.36 -10.72
CA GLN A 239 -31.21 -0.61 -10.42
C GLN A 239 -31.97 0.67 -10.03
N GLY A 240 -31.37 1.85 -10.21
CA GLY A 240 -32.01 3.15 -9.96
C GLY A 240 -31.73 3.77 -8.60
N PHE A 241 -30.90 3.15 -7.76
CA PHE A 241 -30.59 3.66 -6.43
C PHE A 241 -29.33 4.55 -6.49
N LEU A 242 -29.51 5.83 -6.78
CA LEU A 242 -28.39 6.78 -6.96
C LEU A 242 -27.59 7.00 -5.67
N ASP A 243 -28.28 6.97 -4.53
CA ASP A 243 -27.71 7.24 -3.20
C ASP A 243 -27.25 5.95 -2.49
N ALA A 244 -27.26 4.83 -3.22
CA ALA A 244 -26.81 3.56 -2.69
C ALA A 244 -25.31 3.58 -2.39
N ARG A 245 -24.96 3.23 -1.15
CA ARG A 245 -23.57 3.16 -0.69
C ARG A 245 -23.40 2.10 0.39
N VAL A 246 -22.20 1.54 0.48
CA VAL A 246 -21.83 0.71 1.63
C VAL A 246 -21.25 1.63 2.71
N GLU A 247 -21.99 1.83 3.79
CA GLU A 247 -21.60 2.76 4.87
C GLU A 247 -20.45 2.22 5.71
N SER A 248 -20.41 0.90 5.92
CA SER A 248 -19.29 0.26 6.60
C SER A 248 -19.12 -1.20 6.19
N THR A 249 -17.89 -1.68 6.31
CA THR A 249 -17.54 -3.09 6.12
C THR A 249 -16.86 -3.60 7.38
N SER A 250 -17.46 -4.59 8.04
CA SER A 250 -16.89 -5.26 9.21
C SER A 250 -16.34 -6.62 8.81
N THR A 251 -15.04 -6.85 9.03
CA THR A 251 -14.38 -8.14 8.83
C THR A 251 -13.90 -8.65 10.18
N ARG A 252 -14.53 -9.68 10.71
CA ARG A 252 -14.18 -10.26 12.03
C ARG A 252 -13.66 -11.67 11.84
N LEU A 253 -12.50 -11.93 12.42
CA LEU A 253 -12.01 -13.30 12.57
C LEU A 253 -12.86 -13.99 13.64
N SER A 254 -13.34 -15.18 13.35
CA SER A 254 -14.08 -16.01 14.30
C SER A 254 -13.27 -16.30 15.56
N SER A 255 -13.94 -16.58 16.68
CA SER A 255 -13.29 -16.84 17.97
C SER A 255 -12.35 -18.04 17.93
N ASP A 256 -12.69 -19.05 17.13
CA ASP A 256 -11.88 -20.24 16.84
C ASP A 256 -10.76 -19.98 15.81
N ARG A 257 -10.66 -18.76 15.29
CA ARG A 257 -9.72 -18.31 14.25
C ARG A 257 -9.79 -19.09 12.93
N GLN A 258 -10.85 -19.86 12.70
CA GLN A 258 -10.97 -20.70 11.50
C GLN A 258 -11.45 -19.94 10.26
N GLY A 259 -12.13 -18.80 10.40
CA GLY A 259 -12.61 -18.05 9.25
C GLY A 259 -13.01 -16.60 9.53
N PHE A 260 -13.19 -15.83 8.47
CA PHE A 260 -13.71 -14.47 8.56
C PHE A 260 -15.22 -14.44 8.34
N ASP A 261 -15.90 -13.70 9.20
CA ASP A 261 -17.25 -13.19 8.95
C ASP A 261 -17.14 -11.80 8.35
N ILE A 262 -17.77 -11.60 7.20
CA ILE A 262 -17.86 -10.30 6.53
C ILE A 262 -19.28 -9.77 6.67
N SER A 263 -19.43 -8.50 6.99
CA SER A 263 -20.72 -7.83 7.03
C SER A 263 -20.63 -6.48 6.31
N TYR A 264 -21.48 -6.30 5.32
CA TYR A 264 -21.63 -5.06 4.56
C TYR A 264 -22.87 -4.33 5.04
N SER A 265 -22.70 -3.14 5.59
CA SER A 265 -23.80 -2.26 5.98
C SER A 265 -24.13 -1.35 4.80
N ILE A 266 -25.33 -1.50 4.24
CA ILE A 266 -25.77 -0.87 3.00
C ILE A 266 -26.85 0.15 3.34
N HIS A 267 -26.68 1.35 2.81
CA HIS A 267 -27.75 2.34 2.69
C HIS A 267 -28.23 2.33 1.25
N GLU A 268 -29.45 1.87 0.98
CA GLU A 268 -29.98 1.76 -0.39
C GLU A 268 -30.38 3.13 -0.97
N GLY A 269 -31.00 3.99 -0.16
CA GLY A 269 -31.65 5.21 -0.64
C GLY A 269 -32.91 4.93 -1.49
N PRO A 270 -33.58 5.98 -2.00
CA PRO A 270 -34.73 5.81 -2.87
C PRO A 270 -34.32 5.38 -4.29
N ARG A 271 -35.22 4.66 -4.96
CA ARG A 271 -35.10 4.31 -6.37
C ARG A 271 -35.64 5.45 -7.24
N TYR A 272 -34.86 5.89 -8.22
CA TYR A 272 -35.22 6.95 -9.15
C TYR A 272 -35.49 6.41 -10.56
N THR A 273 -36.42 7.06 -11.25
CA THR A 273 -36.62 6.95 -12.70
C THR A 273 -36.02 8.14 -13.42
N LEU A 274 -35.69 7.96 -14.69
CA LEU A 274 -35.14 9.00 -15.55
C LEU A 274 -36.24 9.98 -15.95
N GLY A 275 -36.00 11.25 -15.70
CA GLY A 275 -36.83 12.35 -16.18
C GLY A 275 -36.35 12.82 -17.55
N GLU A 276 -36.22 14.13 -17.70
CA GLU A 276 -35.75 14.73 -18.93
C GLU A 276 -34.24 14.51 -19.12
N ILE A 277 -33.86 14.13 -20.34
CA ILE A 277 -32.46 13.96 -20.73
C ILE A 277 -32.14 15.03 -21.77
N ARG A 278 -31.16 15.90 -21.44
CA ARG A 278 -30.78 17.03 -22.30
C ARG A 278 -29.32 16.97 -22.67
N LEU A 279 -29.01 17.50 -23.86
CA LEU A 279 -27.64 17.83 -24.27
C LEU A 279 -27.45 19.36 -24.25
N GLN A 280 -26.31 19.81 -23.77
CA GLN A 280 -25.89 21.22 -23.80
C GLN A 280 -24.37 21.34 -24.06
N GLY A 281 -23.90 22.56 -24.27
CA GLY A 281 -22.49 22.85 -24.54
C GLY A 281 -22.14 22.78 -26.03
N ASP A 282 -20.99 22.20 -26.34
CA ASP A 282 -20.42 22.07 -27.69
C ASP A 282 -21.00 20.87 -28.44
N LEU A 283 -22.14 21.08 -29.11
CA LEU A 283 -22.86 20.03 -29.83
C LEU A 283 -22.28 19.77 -31.22
N VAL A 284 -21.17 19.04 -31.28
CA VAL A 284 -20.48 18.65 -32.52
C VAL A 284 -20.54 17.12 -32.68
N PRO A 285 -20.84 16.55 -33.87
CA PRO A 285 -21.08 17.22 -35.16
C PRO A 285 -22.40 17.98 -35.25
N ASP A 286 -23.50 17.40 -34.76
CA ASP A 286 -24.79 18.07 -34.62
C ASP A 286 -25.61 17.41 -33.51
N ARG A 287 -26.62 18.14 -33.00
CA ARG A 287 -27.48 17.67 -31.90
C ARG A 287 -28.19 16.35 -32.22
N ALA A 288 -28.73 16.18 -33.42
CA ALA A 288 -29.52 15.01 -33.77
C ALA A 288 -28.64 13.75 -33.86
N THR A 289 -27.40 13.88 -34.32
CA THR A 289 -26.42 12.79 -34.30
C THR A 289 -26.06 12.39 -32.87
N LEU A 290 -25.80 13.35 -31.99
CA LEU A 290 -25.48 13.08 -30.58
C LEU A 290 -26.68 12.47 -29.83
N GLU A 291 -27.89 12.93 -30.10
CA GLU A 291 -29.11 12.38 -29.47
C GLU A 291 -29.34 10.91 -29.82
N ARG A 292 -28.92 10.44 -31.00
CA ARG A 292 -28.99 9.01 -31.39
C ARG A 292 -28.07 8.10 -30.58
N GLU A 293 -27.00 8.66 -30.00
CA GLU A 293 -26.05 7.89 -29.17
C GLU A 293 -26.54 7.70 -27.73
N ILE A 294 -27.55 8.47 -27.31
CA ILE A 294 -28.15 8.37 -25.98
C ILE A 294 -28.88 7.03 -25.87
N THR A 295 -28.39 6.17 -24.98
CA THR A 295 -29.02 4.86 -24.70
C THR A 295 -30.07 4.94 -23.59
N LEU A 296 -30.02 6.02 -22.80
CA LEU A 296 -30.96 6.34 -21.73
C LEU A 296 -32.29 6.84 -22.30
N LYS A 297 -33.41 6.40 -21.73
CA LYS A 297 -34.74 6.88 -22.11
C LYS A 297 -35.48 7.47 -20.93
N GLN A 298 -36.26 8.51 -21.18
CA GLN A 298 -37.16 9.06 -20.19
C GLN A 298 -38.17 7.99 -19.74
N GLY A 299 -38.42 7.93 -18.44
CA GLY A 299 -39.28 6.94 -17.79
C GLY A 299 -38.57 5.65 -17.37
N ASP A 300 -37.42 5.31 -17.96
CA ASP A 300 -36.66 4.13 -17.57
C ASP A 300 -36.08 4.29 -16.15
N VAL A 301 -35.80 3.17 -15.50
CA VAL A 301 -35.07 3.17 -14.24
C VAL A 301 -33.63 3.64 -14.48
N TYR A 302 -33.13 4.54 -13.62
CA TYR A 302 -31.75 5.00 -13.74
C TYR A 302 -30.76 3.82 -13.72
N SER A 303 -29.77 3.87 -14.60
CA SER A 303 -28.71 2.88 -14.66
C SER A 303 -27.36 3.56 -14.89
N LEU A 304 -26.46 3.42 -13.93
CA LEU A 304 -25.08 3.92 -14.06
C LEU A 304 -24.37 3.31 -15.28
N LYS A 305 -24.63 2.03 -15.59
CA LYS A 305 -24.09 1.36 -16.77
C LYS A 305 -24.54 2.06 -18.06
N ALA A 306 -25.84 2.29 -18.21
CA ALA A 306 -26.38 2.96 -19.40
C ALA A 306 -25.87 4.41 -19.52
N LEU A 307 -25.75 5.12 -18.40
CA LEU A 307 -25.16 6.46 -18.36
C LEU A 307 -23.70 6.45 -18.82
N ARG A 308 -22.87 5.54 -18.29
CA ARG A 308 -21.46 5.39 -18.70
C ARG A 308 -21.33 5.04 -20.17
N GLU A 309 -22.19 4.15 -20.67
CA GLU A 309 -22.23 3.80 -22.10
C GLU A 309 -22.60 5.01 -22.97
N THR A 310 -23.62 5.78 -22.57
CA THR A 310 -24.00 7.03 -23.27
C THR A 310 -22.85 8.04 -23.27
N ILE A 311 -22.24 8.32 -22.11
CA ILE A 311 -21.09 9.23 -21.98
C ILE A 311 -19.94 8.78 -22.88
N MET A 312 -19.62 7.49 -22.87
CA MET A 312 -18.55 6.92 -23.70
C MET A 312 -18.84 7.11 -25.18
N LYS A 313 -20.05 6.79 -25.64
CA LYS A 313 -20.45 6.97 -27.05
C LYS A 313 -20.41 8.42 -27.48
N LEU A 314 -20.97 9.34 -26.69
CA LEU A 314 -20.93 10.77 -26.97
C LEU A 314 -19.48 11.29 -27.04
N THR A 315 -18.64 10.90 -26.08
CA THR A 315 -17.21 11.27 -26.09
C THR A 315 -16.51 10.72 -27.33
N GLU A 316 -16.87 9.51 -27.77
CA GLU A 316 -16.31 8.89 -28.97
C GLU A 316 -16.77 9.60 -30.25
N THR A 317 -18.06 9.92 -30.38
CA THR A 317 -18.61 10.66 -31.53
C THR A 317 -18.01 12.06 -31.65
N VAL A 318 -17.91 12.80 -30.54
CA VAL A 318 -17.24 14.11 -30.53
C VAL A 318 -15.75 13.94 -30.83
N GLY A 319 -15.11 12.92 -30.25
CA GLY A 319 -13.70 12.64 -30.48
C GLY A 319 -13.37 12.24 -31.92
N ASP A 320 -14.28 11.60 -32.65
CA ASP A 320 -14.11 11.28 -34.07
C ASP A 320 -14.15 12.52 -34.97
N GLU A 321 -14.67 13.63 -34.46
CA GLU A 321 -14.53 14.96 -35.05
C GLU A 321 -13.19 15.63 -34.67
N GLY A 322 -12.14 14.87 -34.35
CA GLY A 322 -10.79 15.43 -34.10
C GLY A 322 -10.57 16.01 -32.70
N TYR A 323 -11.56 15.93 -31.82
CA TYR A 323 -11.52 16.52 -30.49
C TYR A 323 -10.97 15.56 -29.43
N ALA A 324 -9.64 15.42 -29.36
CA ALA A 324 -8.98 14.45 -28.46
C ALA A 324 -9.17 14.68 -26.96
N TYR A 325 -9.63 15.87 -26.57
CA TYR A 325 -9.82 16.27 -25.18
C TYR A 325 -11.29 16.50 -24.84
N ALA A 326 -12.19 15.96 -25.67
CA ALA A 326 -13.61 16.05 -25.43
C ALA A 326 -13.96 15.43 -24.07
N THR A 327 -14.82 16.12 -23.31
CA THR A 327 -15.34 15.64 -22.04
C THR A 327 -16.86 15.79 -22.02
N VAL A 328 -17.53 14.79 -21.46
CA VAL A 328 -18.97 14.80 -21.28
C VAL A 328 -19.25 14.67 -19.78
N THR A 329 -19.77 15.74 -19.19
CA THR A 329 -20.03 15.83 -17.76
C THR A 329 -21.53 15.70 -17.49
N PRO A 330 -21.98 14.67 -16.75
CA PRO A 330 -23.39 14.55 -16.38
C PRO A 330 -23.73 15.47 -15.22
N LEU A 331 -24.69 16.37 -15.43
CA LEU A 331 -25.29 17.23 -14.42
C LEU A 331 -26.65 16.64 -14.03
N PHE A 332 -26.81 16.33 -12.74
CA PHE A 332 -28.03 15.72 -12.22
C PHE A 332 -28.91 16.77 -11.55
N LYS A 333 -30.19 16.80 -11.92
CA LYS A 333 -31.21 17.54 -11.18
C LYS A 333 -32.22 16.54 -10.63
N ARG A 334 -32.26 16.43 -9.31
CA ARG A 334 -33.08 15.43 -8.61
C ARG A 334 -34.38 16.06 -8.12
N ASP A 335 -35.49 15.41 -8.43
CA ASP A 335 -36.77 15.64 -7.80
C ASP A 335 -36.99 14.55 -6.74
N LEU A 336 -36.75 14.91 -5.48
CA LEU A 336 -36.86 13.98 -4.35
C LEU A 336 -38.33 13.59 -4.06
N ALA A 337 -39.29 14.45 -4.40
CA ALA A 337 -40.70 14.21 -4.14
C ALA A 337 -41.25 13.17 -5.11
N ASN A 338 -40.95 13.32 -6.41
CA ASN A 338 -41.43 12.42 -7.46
C ASN A 338 -40.49 11.24 -7.73
N ARG A 339 -39.30 11.22 -7.11
CA ARG A 339 -38.24 10.22 -7.34
C ARG A 339 -37.82 10.17 -8.81
N ILE A 340 -37.69 11.33 -9.42
CA ILE A 340 -37.27 11.51 -10.80
C ILE A 340 -35.89 12.18 -10.81
N VAL A 341 -35.02 11.76 -11.72
CA VAL A 341 -33.74 12.42 -11.96
C VAL A 341 -33.63 12.86 -13.42
N ASP A 342 -33.52 14.17 -13.62
CA ASP A 342 -33.18 14.75 -14.91
C ASP A 342 -31.66 14.73 -15.07
N ILE A 343 -31.20 14.42 -16.29
CA ILE A 343 -29.78 14.34 -16.61
C ILE A 343 -29.50 15.30 -17.76
N THR A 344 -28.65 16.29 -17.50
CA THR A 344 -28.11 17.17 -18.53
C THR A 344 -26.66 16.77 -18.81
N LEU A 345 -26.38 16.33 -20.04
CA LEU A 345 -25.05 15.96 -20.48
C LEU A 345 -24.39 17.20 -21.08
N ASP A 346 -23.45 17.77 -20.34
CA ASP A 346 -22.67 18.95 -20.72
C ASP A 346 -21.44 18.53 -21.50
N ILE A 347 -21.37 18.93 -22.76
CA ILE A 347 -20.31 18.53 -23.68
C ILE A 347 -19.33 19.70 -23.83
N ASP A 348 -18.07 19.46 -23.51
CA ASP A 348 -16.95 20.33 -23.86
C ASP A 348 -16.10 19.60 -24.90
N LYS A 349 -16.08 20.09 -26.14
CA LYS A 349 -15.28 19.48 -27.21
C LYS A 349 -13.78 19.75 -27.03
N GLY A 350 -13.43 20.80 -26.29
CA GLY A 350 -12.05 21.26 -26.20
C GLY A 350 -11.47 21.67 -27.57
N ARG A 351 -10.22 21.28 -27.82
CA ARG A 351 -9.51 21.65 -29.05
C ARG A 351 -9.44 20.50 -30.03
N GLU A 352 -9.60 20.81 -31.31
CA GLU A 352 -9.33 19.89 -32.40
C GLU A 352 -7.81 19.69 -32.55
N VAL A 353 -7.40 18.43 -32.75
CA VAL A 353 -6.01 18.06 -32.96
C VAL A 353 -5.79 16.99 -34.04
N TYR A 354 -4.61 17.08 -34.65
CA TYR A 354 -4.02 16.06 -35.49
C TYR A 354 -2.95 15.30 -34.71
N VAL A 355 -2.85 13.99 -34.94
CA VAL A 355 -1.83 13.15 -34.30
C VAL A 355 -0.51 13.36 -35.03
N GLU A 356 0.41 14.10 -34.44
CA GLU A 356 1.71 14.45 -35.05
C GLU A 356 2.59 13.21 -35.26
N ARG A 357 2.63 12.35 -34.24
CA ARG A 357 3.36 11.08 -34.25
C ARG A 357 2.86 10.17 -33.13
N ILE A 358 3.22 8.90 -33.20
CA ILE A 358 2.91 7.88 -32.21
C ILE A 358 4.21 7.39 -31.57
N ASP A 359 4.35 7.70 -30.28
CA ASP A 359 5.45 7.25 -29.43
C ASP A 359 5.00 5.97 -28.70
N ILE A 360 5.65 4.85 -28.96
CA ILE A 360 5.39 3.56 -28.30
C ILE A 360 6.47 3.33 -27.24
N ALA A 361 6.07 2.90 -26.03
CA ALA A 361 6.99 2.63 -24.94
C ALA A 361 6.56 1.40 -24.13
N GLY A 362 7.53 0.78 -23.43
CA GLY A 362 7.31 -0.38 -22.56
C GLY A 362 7.36 -1.74 -23.28
N ASN A 363 7.61 -1.74 -24.59
CA ASN A 363 7.85 -2.92 -25.42
C ASN A 363 9.36 -3.28 -25.46
N ALA A 364 9.94 -3.62 -24.31
CA ALA A 364 11.38 -3.93 -24.25
C ALA A 364 11.74 -5.25 -24.95
N SER A 365 10.80 -6.20 -25.00
CA SER A 365 10.97 -7.53 -25.58
C SER A 365 10.35 -7.66 -26.98
N THR A 366 9.28 -6.90 -27.24
CA THR A 366 8.52 -6.93 -28.49
C THR A 366 8.96 -5.79 -29.42
N ASN A 367 9.25 -6.14 -30.68
CA ASN A 367 9.61 -5.15 -31.69
C ASN A 367 8.48 -4.11 -31.91
N ASP A 368 8.85 -2.82 -32.00
CA ASP A 368 7.94 -1.69 -32.19
C ASP A 368 6.91 -1.92 -33.30
N TYR A 369 7.35 -2.48 -34.44
CA TYR A 369 6.49 -2.74 -35.59
C TYR A 369 5.28 -3.64 -35.26
N VAL A 370 5.46 -4.60 -34.34
CA VAL A 370 4.41 -5.53 -33.93
C VAL A 370 3.31 -4.82 -33.15
N ILE A 371 3.65 -3.80 -32.37
CA ILE A 371 2.70 -2.95 -31.67
C ILE A 371 2.09 -1.94 -32.65
N ARG A 372 2.92 -1.30 -33.46
CA ARG A 372 2.52 -0.25 -34.40
C ARG A 372 1.49 -0.73 -35.43
N ARG A 373 1.64 -1.94 -35.97
CA ARG A 373 0.68 -2.51 -36.95
C ARG A 373 -0.73 -2.75 -36.38
N GLU A 374 -0.87 -2.83 -35.06
CA GLU A 374 -2.19 -2.99 -34.43
C GLU A 374 -2.92 -1.66 -34.27
N LEU A 375 -2.21 -0.53 -34.37
CA LEU A 375 -2.79 0.79 -34.30
C LEU A 375 -3.67 1.05 -35.53
N ARG A 376 -4.77 1.77 -35.30
CA ARG A 376 -5.75 2.21 -36.30
C ARG A 376 -5.74 3.72 -36.48
N GLN A 377 -5.18 4.45 -35.51
CA GLN A 377 -4.89 5.87 -35.65
C GLN A 377 -3.56 6.00 -36.40
N ASP A 378 -3.56 6.82 -37.45
CA ASP A 378 -2.37 7.11 -38.23
C ASP A 378 -1.68 8.39 -37.76
N GLU A 379 -0.36 8.44 -37.97
CA GLU A 379 0.44 9.66 -37.82
C GLU A 379 0.10 10.65 -38.96
N GLY A 380 0.03 11.94 -38.64
CA GLY A 380 -0.41 12.99 -39.54
C GLY A 380 -1.93 13.12 -39.72
N ALA A 381 -2.71 12.11 -39.31
CA ALA A 381 -4.16 12.12 -39.47
C ALA A 381 -4.86 12.94 -38.35
N ARG A 382 -6.10 13.36 -38.63
CA ARG A 382 -7.02 13.91 -37.62
C ARG A 382 -7.23 12.86 -36.52
N TYR A 383 -7.34 13.30 -35.27
CA TYR A 383 -7.62 12.38 -34.16
C TYR A 383 -8.99 11.69 -34.36
N SER A 384 -9.04 10.39 -34.09
CA SER A 384 -10.28 9.64 -33.98
C SER A 384 -10.29 8.84 -32.68
N ALA A 385 -11.30 9.08 -31.84
CA ALA A 385 -11.52 8.33 -30.62
C ALA A 385 -11.82 6.85 -30.92
N THR A 386 -12.62 6.57 -31.95
CA THR A 386 -12.89 5.20 -32.43
C THR A 386 -11.61 4.49 -32.82
N ALA A 387 -10.75 5.13 -33.61
CA ALA A 387 -9.48 4.54 -34.04
C ALA A 387 -8.57 4.22 -32.83
N VAL A 388 -8.46 5.13 -31.87
CA VAL A 388 -7.66 4.93 -30.65
C VAL A 388 -8.24 3.81 -29.77
N ARG A 389 -9.56 3.76 -29.57
CA ARG A 389 -10.21 2.68 -28.81
C ARG A 389 -9.98 1.32 -29.46
N ARG A 390 -10.19 1.21 -30.77
CA ARG A 390 -9.93 -0.03 -31.54
C ARG A 390 -8.46 -0.43 -31.45
N SER A 391 -7.53 0.53 -31.52
CA SER A 391 -6.10 0.28 -31.32
C SER A 391 -5.83 -0.37 -29.96
N LYS A 392 -6.40 0.19 -28.88
CA LYS A 392 -6.27 -0.34 -27.52
C LYS A 392 -6.87 -1.74 -27.38
N GLU A 393 -8.04 -1.99 -27.96
CA GLU A 393 -8.67 -3.31 -27.94
C GLU A 393 -7.84 -4.37 -28.66
N ARG A 394 -7.28 -4.05 -29.84
CA ARG A 394 -6.41 -4.96 -30.59
C ARG A 394 -5.13 -5.28 -29.83
N LEU A 395 -4.48 -4.27 -29.24
CA LEU A 395 -3.29 -4.47 -28.43
C LEU A 395 -3.58 -5.34 -27.19
N LYS A 396 -4.71 -5.13 -26.52
CA LYS A 396 -5.12 -5.94 -25.36
C LYS A 396 -5.45 -7.40 -25.69
N ARG A 397 -5.77 -7.71 -26.95
CA ARG A 397 -5.99 -9.10 -27.41
C ARG A 397 -4.69 -9.87 -27.64
N LEU A 398 -3.55 -9.19 -27.66
CA LEU A 398 -2.26 -9.84 -27.85
C LEU A 398 -1.88 -10.65 -26.59
N PRO A 399 -1.45 -11.91 -26.74
CA PRO A 399 -1.25 -12.81 -25.60
C PRO A 399 -0.10 -12.38 -24.67
N TYR A 400 0.88 -11.62 -25.19
CA TYR A 400 2.06 -11.13 -24.47
C TYR A 400 1.89 -9.72 -23.88
N ILE A 401 0.75 -9.05 -24.11
CA ILE A 401 0.45 -7.75 -23.53
C ILE A 401 -0.44 -7.92 -22.30
N GLU A 402 -0.05 -7.27 -21.20
CA GLU A 402 -0.77 -7.27 -19.93
C GLU A 402 -1.68 -6.03 -19.79
N ASP A 403 -1.12 -4.84 -20.03
CA ASP A 403 -1.85 -3.57 -19.94
C ASP A 403 -1.46 -2.63 -21.09
N VAL A 404 -2.38 -1.74 -21.45
CA VAL A 404 -2.20 -0.73 -22.50
C VAL A 404 -2.78 0.59 -22.03
N ARG A 405 -1.94 1.62 -22.02
CA ARG A 405 -2.32 3.00 -21.70
C ARG A 405 -2.04 3.89 -22.90
N VAL A 406 -3.02 4.71 -23.24
CA VAL A 406 -2.89 5.69 -24.31
C VAL A 406 -3.06 7.07 -23.68
N ALA A 407 -2.11 7.95 -23.94
CA ALA A 407 -2.15 9.35 -23.55
C ALA A 407 -1.99 10.24 -24.78
N MET A 408 -2.56 11.44 -24.72
CA MET A 408 -2.43 12.47 -25.76
C MET A 408 -1.73 13.72 -25.21
N PRO A 409 -0.41 13.68 -24.93
CA PRO A 409 0.33 14.89 -24.63
C PRO A 409 0.29 15.92 -25.77
N LYS A 410 0.42 17.21 -25.41
CA LYS A 410 0.50 18.31 -26.37
C LYS A 410 1.68 18.12 -27.34
N GLY A 411 1.44 18.41 -28.61
CA GLY A 411 2.42 18.33 -29.69
C GLY A 411 3.19 19.64 -29.90
N SER A 412 3.78 19.77 -31.07
CA SER A 412 4.56 20.96 -31.48
C SER A 412 3.73 22.24 -31.64
N SER A 413 2.42 22.13 -31.82
CA SER A 413 1.51 23.28 -31.94
C SER A 413 0.19 23.05 -31.19
N PRO A 414 -0.64 24.09 -30.97
CA PRO A 414 -1.92 23.94 -30.27
C PRO A 414 -2.90 22.94 -30.91
N HIS A 415 -2.79 22.70 -32.22
CA HIS A 415 -3.63 21.77 -33.01
C HIS A 415 -2.94 20.42 -33.28
N LYS A 416 -1.81 20.16 -32.61
CA LYS A 416 -1.09 18.90 -32.74
C LYS A 416 -1.00 18.23 -31.37
N ALA A 417 -1.18 16.91 -31.37
CA ALA A 417 -0.97 16.06 -30.21
C ALA A 417 -0.02 14.92 -30.56
N LYS A 418 0.78 14.47 -29.60
CA LYS A 418 1.56 13.25 -29.73
C LYS A 418 0.76 12.14 -29.08
N MET A 419 0.58 11.03 -29.77
CA MET A 419 -0.07 9.86 -29.19
C MET A 419 1.01 9.02 -28.50
N ARG A 420 0.93 8.87 -27.17
CA ARG A 420 1.81 7.96 -26.43
C ARG A 420 1.07 6.67 -26.12
N VAL A 421 1.64 5.55 -26.54
CA VAL A 421 1.14 4.20 -26.27
C VAL A 421 2.12 3.50 -25.34
N ASP A 422 1.79 3.44 -24.06
CA ASP A 422 2.56 2.71 -23.06
C ASP A 422 1.98 1.29 -22.92
N VAL A 423 2.77 0.28 -23.26
CA VAL A 423 2.40 -1.13 -23.10
C VAL A 423 3.15 -1.75 -21.93
N THR A 424 2.50 -2.67 -21.23
CA THR A 424 3.15 -3.54 -20.23
C THR A 424 3.17 -4.95 -20.78
N GLU A 425 4.37 -5.49 -20.99
CA GLU A 425 4.54 -6.86 -21.46
C GLU A 425 4.43 -7.86 -20.30
N LYS A 426 3.81 -9.01 -20.56
CA LYS A 426 3.87 -10.14 -19.64
C LYS A 426 5.32 -10.65 -19.55
N LYS A 427 5.74 -11.11 -18.38
CA LYS A 427 7.05 -11.75 -18.22
C LYS A 427 7.13 -12.98 -19.11
N SER A 428 8.14 -13.07 -19.96
CA SER A 428 8.40 -14.25 -20.77
C SER A 428 8.67 -15.46 -19.86
N GLY A 429 7.94 -16.57 -20.09
CA GLY A 429 8.17 -17.84 -19.38
C GLY A 429 7.14 -18.24 -18.31
N SER A 430 6.04 -17.53 -18.13
CA SER A 430 4.91 -18.04 -17.32
C SER A 430 3.99 -18.89 -18.20
N VAL A 431 4.15 -20.22 -18.11
CA VAL A 431 3.11 -21.19 -18.50
C VAL A 431 2.14 -21.35 -17.35
#